data_AF-H0E215-F1
#
_entry.id   AF-H0E215-F1
#
_cell.length_a   1.000
_cell.length_b   1.000
_cell.length_c   1.000
_cell.angle_alpha   90.00
_cell.angle_beta   90.00
_cell.angle_gamma   90.00
#
_symmetry.space_group_name_H-M   'P 1'
#
loop_
_entity.id
_entity.type
_entity.pdbx_description
1 polymer ?
#
loop_
_entity_poly.entity_id
_entity_poly.type
_entity_poly.pdbx_seq_one_letter_code
_entity_poly.pdbx_strand_id
1 'polypeptide(L)'
;MTRPKTTRLRRAARRDDGLTLVELLVTMALASVVLFAILGASDILGSSTQDTGRVTDSQEVGRQVVRRITNDTRQAYTPATGAATPIVSITRSQLVFAAAIASSTGGESNGWISYCADSAGSLFRGQLAAGSYVAPTGCGANGSGWTFTRLVDRRVVSPTTLFSYTADAAYTANNCPQQAPTAATPSPPACLPAPAAVRAVGLRLAVSRRPGSTSGAVVTRAAVSLRNAIAP
;
A
#
# COMPACT_ATOMS: atom_id res chain seq x y z
N MET A 1 60.36 43.04 -48.47
CA MET A 1 59.55 44.16 -47.92
C MET A 1 58.21 43.59 -47.47
N THR A 2 58.06 43.30 -46.18
CA THR A 2 56.77 42.90 -45.57
C THR A 2 56.87 43.21 -44.09
N ARG A 3 56.15 44.25 -43.64
CA ARG A 3 56.18 44.74 -42.25
C ARG A 3 55.31 43.85 -41.34
N PRO A 4 55.78 43.50 -40.14
CA PRO A 4 54.98 42.80 -39.13
C PRO A 4 53.93 43.76 -38.53
N LYS A 5 52.66 43.30 -38.46
CA LYS A 5 51.58 44.02 -37.76
C LYS A 5 51.73 43.81 -36.26
N THR A 6 52.07 44.88 -35.57
CA THR A 6 52.15 44.99 -34.12
C THR A 6 50.80 44.71 -33.46
N THR A 7 50.79 43.68 -32.63
CA THR A 7 49.74 43.29 -31.70
C THR A 7 49.44 44.46 -30.74
N ARG A 8 48.30 45.14 -30.93
CA ARG A 8 47.79 46.13 -29.96
C ARG A 8 47.15 45.37 -28.79
N LEU A 9 47.98 44.93 -27.85
CA LEU A 9 47.53 44.54 -26.53
C LEU A 9 47.43 45.77 -25.62
N ARG A 10 46.30 45.84 -24.91
CA ARG A 10 46.14 46.48 -23.59
C ARG A 10 46.27 48.00 -23.50
N ARG A 11 45.15 48.68 -23.76
CA ARG A 11 44.67 49.78 -22.90
C ARG A 11 43.15 49.69 -22.79
N ALA A 12 42.66 48.59 -22.23
CA ALA A 12 41.35 48.59 -21.59
C ALA A 12 41.53 49.34 -20.27
N ALA A 13 40.79 50.44 -20.14
CA ALA A 13 40.92 51.43 -19.08
C ALA A 13 40.91 50.80 -17.68
N ARG A 14 41.99 51.01 -16.92
CA ARG A 14 41.89 51.11 -15.46
C ARG A 14 41.20 52.43 -15.17
N ARG A 15 39.87 52.42 -15.14
CA ARG A 15 39.13 53.43 -14.39
C ARG A 15 39.14 52.94 -12.95
N ASP A 16 39.94 53.60 -12.12
CA ASP A 16 39.89 53.46 -10.67
C ASP A 16 38.67 54.24 -10.13
N ASP A 17 37.49 54.00 -10.73
CA ASP A 17 36.23 54.47 -10.19
C ASP A 17 35.95 53.59 -8.97
N GLY A 18 36.45 54.04 -7.82
CA GLY A 18 36.19 53.39 -6.54
C GLY A 18 34.68 53.30 -6.34
N LEU A 19 34.20 52.09 -6.00
CA LEU A 19 32.81 51.82 -5.65
C LEU A 19 32.32 52.90 -4.67
N THR A 20 31.31 53.66 -5.09
CA THR A 20 30.71 54.64 -4.19
C THR A 20 29.98 53.90 -3.07
N LEU A 21 29.93 54.49 -1.87
CA LEU A 21 29.27 53.87 -0.71
C LEU A 21 27.81 53.49 -1.01
N VAL A 22 27.13 54.26 -1.87
CA VAL A 22 25.76 54.00 -2.31
C VAL A 22 25.68 52.74 -3.17
N GLU A 23 26.60 52.55 -4.13
CA GLU A 23 26.63 51.34 -4.96
C GLU A 23 26.91 50.07 -4.13
N LEU A 24 27.77 50.17 -3.12
CA LEU A 24 28.01 49.06 -2.19
C LEU A 24 26.75 48.71 -1.37
N LEU A 25 26.00 49.71 -0.92
CA LEU A 25 24.76 49.49 -0.17
C LEU A 25 23.68 48.87 -1.07
N VAL A 26 23.55 49.34 -2.31
CA VAL A 26 22.59 48.79 -3.28
C VAL A 26 22.95 47.35 -3.66
N THR A 27 24.23 47.05 -3.90
CA THR A 27 24.68 45.68 -4.23
C THR A 27 24.45 44.72 -3.06
N MET A 28 24.70 45.14 -1.81
CA MET A 28 24.37 44.35 -0.63
C MET A 28 22.87 44.09 -0.50
N ALA A 29 22.02 45.12 -0.69
CA ALA A 29 20.58 44.97 -0.63
C ALA A 29 20.05 43.99 -1.70
N LEU A 30 20.54 44.10 -2.94
CA LEU A 30 20.20 43.18 -4.02
C LEU A 30 20.69 41.76 -3.73
N ALA A 31 21.91 41.59 -3.20
CA ALA A 31 22.44 40.29 -2.81
C ALA A 31 21.59 39.65 -1.70
N SER A 32 21.10 40.42 -0.73
CA SER A 32 20.19 39.91 0.30
C SER A 32 18.87 39.41 -0.30
N VAL A 33 18.25 40.18 -1.22
CA VAL A 33 17.01 39.76 -1.88
C VAL A 33 17.21 38.46 -2.67
N VAL A 34 18.31 38.35 -3.42
CA VAL A 34 18.65 37.14 -4.17
C VAL A 34 18.88 35.96 -3.21
N LEU A 35 19.59 36.17 -2.10
CA LEU A 35 19.81 35.12 -1.09
C LEU A 35 18.49 34.62 -0.49
N PHE A 36 17.57 35.52 -0.12
CA PHE A 36 16.24 35.14 0.37
C PHE A 36 15.44 34.35 -0.67
N ALA A 37 15.51 34.75 -1.95
CA ALA A 37 14.85 34.02 -3.02
C ALA A 37 15.41 32.58 -3.18
N ILE A 38 16.74 32.41 -3.09
CA ILE A 38 17.39 31.09 -3.17
C ILE A 38 17.01 30.22 -1.98
N LEU A 39 16.99 30.78 -0.77
CA LEU A 39 16.57 30.05 0.45
C LEU A 39 15.11 29.60 0.35
N GLY A 40 14.21 30.51 -0.05
CA GLY A 40 12.79 30.18 -0.25
C GLY A 40 12.58 29.09 -1.31
N ALA A 41 13.32 29.14 -2.42
CA ALA A 41 13.28 28.10 -3.45
C ALA A 41 13.78 26.74 -2.92
N SER A 42 14.82 26.75 -2.07
CA SER A 42 15.39 25.55 -1.46
C SER A 42 14.41 24.88 -0.48
N ASP A 43 13.66 25.65 0.29
CA ASP A 43 12.63 25.14 1.22
C ASP A 43 11.46 24.47 0.47
N ILE A 44 11.00 25.09 -0.61
CA ILE A 44 9.95 24.53 -1.46
C ILE A 44 10.43 23.21 -2.11
N LEU A 45 11.66 23.19 -2.63
CA LEU A 45 12.23 21.98 -3.22
C LEU A 45 12.42 20.87 -2.18
N GLY A 46 12.86 21.22 -0.98
CA GLY A 46 13.04 20.28 0.13
C GLY A 46 11.72 19.63 0.54
N SER A 47 10.66 20.42 0.74
CA SER A 47 9.33 19.91 1.08
C SER A 47 8.73 19.04 -0.04
N SER A 48 8.85 19.47 -1.31
CA SER A 48 8.42 18.69 -2.46
C SER A 48 9.14 17.34 -2.60
N THR A 49 10.45 17.32 -2.33
CA THR A 49 11.27 16.09 -2.36
C THR A 49 10.85 15.12 -1.26
N GLN A 50 10.64 15.61 -0.04
CA GLN A 50 10.15 14.80 1.08
C GLN A 50 8.77 14.21 0.79
N ASP A 51 7.85 15.01 0.25
CA ASP A 51 6.51 14.54 -0.06
C ASP A 51 6.51 13.52 -1.20
N THR A 52 7.38 13.71 -2.20
CA THR A 52 7.62 12.71 -3.27
C THR A 52 8.16 11.41 -2.70
N GLY A 53 9.14 11.48 -1.80
CA GLY A 53 9.70 10.31 -1.11
C GLY A 53 8.63 9.52 -0.37
N ARG A 54 7.76 10.20 0.39
CA ARG A 54 6.63 9.56 1.09
C ARG A 54 5.65 8.86 0.16
N VAL A 55 5.44 9.38 -1.06
CA VAL A 55 4.59 8.70 -2.06
C VAL A 55 5.25 7.40 -2.47
N THR A 56 6.52 7.45 -2.87
CA THR A 56 7.29 6.29 -3.32
C THR A 56 7.31 5.21 -2.25
N ASP A 57 7.54 5.58 -0.98
CA ASP A 57 7.49 4.64 0.14
C ASP A 57 6.12 3.99 0.29
N SER A 58 5.03 4.77 0.19
CA SER A 58 3.67 4.21 0.28
C SER A 58 3.34 3.28 -0.89
N GLN A 59 3.86 3.55 -2.10
CA GLN A 59 3.75 2.65 -3.25
C GLN A 59 4.47 1.34 -3.01
N GLU A 60 5.71 1.40 -2.50
CA GLU A 60 6.53 0.22 -2.27
C GLU A 60 5.92 -0.67 -1.17
N VAL A 61 5.49 -0.08 -0.06
CA VAL A 61 4.76 -0.81 1.00
C VAL A 61 3.51 -1.47 0.42
N GLY A 62 2.70 -0.73 -0.35
CA GLY A 62 1.50 -1.27 -0.98
C GLY A 62 1.81 -2.45 -1.91
N ARG A 63 2.86 -2.35 -2.73
CA ARG A 63 3.30 -3.42 -3.64
C ARG A 63 3.79 -4.66 -2.89
N GLN A 64 4.62 -4.50 -1.87
CA GLN A 64 5.16 -5.60 -1.08
C GLN A 64 4.04 -6.37 -0.36
N VAL A 65 3.10 -5.65 0.26
CA VAL A 65 1.95 -6.23 0.95
C VAL A 65 1.05 -6.99 -0.02
N VAL A 66 0.71 -6.39 -1.16
CA VAL A 66 -0.11 -7.05 -2.18
C VAL A 66 0.57 -8.29 -2.73
N ARG A 67 1.88 -8.24 -3.01
CA ARG A 67 2.66 -9.42 -3.45
C ARG A 67 2.63 -10.52 -2.40
N ARG A 68 2.81 -10.19 -1.12
CA ARG A 68 2.74 -11.15 -0.02
C ARG A 68 1.36 -11.80 0.07
N ILE A 69 0.28 -11.02 0.12
CA ILE A 69 -1.08 -11.57 0.15
C ILE A 69 -1.35 -12.46 -1.06
N THR A 70 -0.92 -12.02 -2.24
CA THR A 70 -1.09 -12.79 -3.49
C THR A 70 -0.35 -14.12 -3.41
N ASN A 71 0.89 -14.13 -2.92
CA ASN A 71 1.70 -15.34 -2.80
C ASN A 71 1.11 -16.30 -1.76
N ASP A 72 0.75 -15.81 -0.57
CA ASP A 72 0.13 -16.63 0.48
C ASP A 72 -1.21 -17.22 -0.04
N THR A 73 -2.03 -16.42 -0.73
CA THR A 73 -3.30 -16.89 -1.31
C THR A 73 -3.11 -17.92 -2.43
N ARG A 74 -2.02 -17.83 -3.21
CA ARG A 74 -1.67 -18.84 -4.23
C ARG A 74 -1.20 -20.15 -3.61
N GLN A 75 -0.62 -20.09 -2.43
CA GLN A 75 -0.23 -21.26 -1.63
C GLN A 75 -1.40 -21.82 -0.80
N ALA A 76 -2.60 -21.23 -0.92
CA ALA A 76 -3.77 -21.76 -0.25
C ALA A 76 -4.11 -23.15 -0.80
N TYR A 77 -4.28 -24.12 0.09
CA TYR A 77 -4.69 -25.47 -0.25
C TYR A 77 -5.64 -26.01 0.82
N THR A 78 -6.38 -27.07 0.49
CA THR A 78 -7.26 -27.75 1.46
C THR A 78 -6.45 -28.75 2.27
N PRO A 79 -6.20 -28.53 3.58
CA PRO A 79 -5.58 -29.54 4.42
C PRO A 79 -6.56 -30.71 4.56
N ALA A 80 -6.07 -31.94 4.42
CA ALA A 80 -6.88 -33.15 4.58
C ALA A 80 -7.56 -33.26 5.96
N THR A 81 -7.07 -32.51 6.96
CA THR A 81 -7.60 -32.43 8.32
C THR A 81 -8.11 -31.02 8.63
N GLY A 82 -9.43 -30.88 8.85
CA GLY A 82 -10.02 -29.72 9.52
C GLY A 82 -10.69 -28.65 8.65
N ALA A 83 -10.54 -28.66 7.31
CA ALA A 83 -11.35 -27.81 6.42
C ALA A 83 -11.73 -28.55 5.13
N ALA A 84 -12.98 -28.37 4.70
CA ALA A 84 -13.47 -28.89 3.43
C ALA A 84 -12.96 -28.06 2.23
N THR A 85 -12.53 -26.82 2.48
CA THR A 85 -12.17 -25.84 1.44
C THR A 85 -10.95 -25.03 1.85
N PRO A 86 -10.13 -24.53 0.89
CA PRO A 86 -8.93 -23.76 1.24
C PRO A 86 -9.28 -22.47 1.98
N ILE A 87 -10.38 -21.82 1.60
CA ILE A 87 -10.90 -20.64 2.28
C ILE A 87 -11.89 -21.08 3.35
N VAL A 88 -11.77 -20.54 4.57
CA VAL A 88 -12.64 -20.87 5.71
C VAL A 88 -13.53 -19.70 6.10
N SER A 89 -13.01 -18.48 6.04
CA SER A 89 -13.76 -17.27 6.39
C SER A 89 -13.45 -16.14 5.42
N ILE A 90 -14.50 -15.46 4.97
CA ILE A 90 -14.40 -14.29 4.11
C ILE A 90 -15.26 -13.15 4.65
N THR A 91 -14.67 -11.97 4.68
CA THR A 91 -15.36 -10.70 4.88
C THR A 91 -14.70 -9.65 3.98
N ARG A 92 -15.30 -8.46 3.86
CA ARG A 92 -14.69 -7.40 3.04
C ARG A 92 -13.39 -6.84 3.63
N SER A 93 -13.17 -7.02 4.94
CA SER A 93 -11.97 -6.58 5.66
C SER A 93 -11.08 -7.72 6.12
N GLN A 94 -11.52 -8.98 5.99
CA GLN A 94 -10.82 -10.16 6.48
C GLN A 94 -10.89 -11.32 5.49
N LEU A 95 -9.76 -12.01 5.33
CA LEU A 95 -9.62 -13.21 4.54
C LEU A 95 -8.88 -14.26 5.37
N VAL A 96 -9.48 -15.43 5.56
CA VAL A 96 -8.85 -16.56 6.27
C VAL A 96 -8.85 -17.81 5.41
N PHE A 97 -7.68 -18.41 5.25
CA PHE A 97 -7.49 -19.61 4.46
C PHE A 97 -6.41 -20.52 5.06
N ALA A 98 -6.47 -21.79 4.72
CA ALA A 98 -5.44 -22.76 5.02
C ALA A 98 -4.27 -22.63 4.03
N ALA A 99 -3.05 -22.72 4.55
CA ALA A 99 -1.83 -22.64 3.76
C ALA A 99 -0.68 -23.39 4.45
N ALA A 100 0.41 -23.56 3.72
CA ALA A 100 1.66 -24.05 4.28
C ALA A 100 2.35 -22.89 4.99
N ILE A 101 2.73 -23.11 6.24
CA ILE A 101 3.45 -22.13 7.05
C ILE A 101 4.78 -22.72 7.51
N ALA A 102 5.77 -21.87 7.71
CA ALA A 102 7.05 -22.31 8.24
C ALA A 102 6.87 -22.88 9.66
N SER A 103 7.40 -24.09 9.88
CA SER A 103 7.45 -24.72 11.19
C SER A 103 8.70 -24.27 11.96
N SER A 104 8.60 -24.18 13.29
CA SER A 104 9.74 -23.93 14.17
C SER A 104 10.78 -25.05 14.16
N THR A 105 10.39 -26.26 13.74
CA THR A 105 11.25 -27.45 13.63
C THR A 105 11.98 -27.56 12.29
N GLY A 106 11.85 -26.57 11.41
CA GLY A 106 12.28 -26.66 10.01
C GLY A 106 11.23 -27.37 9.14
N GLY A 107 11.06 -26.87 7.93
CA GLY A 107 10.05 -27.36 6.97
C GLY A 107 8.74 -26.59 6.99
N GLU A 108 7.81 -27.04 6.15
CA GLU A 108 6.45 -26.49 6.03
C GLU A 108 5.47 -27.37 6.81
N SER A 109 4.58 -26.76 7.59
CA SER A 109 3.48 -27.42 8.26
C SER A 109 2.15 -26.81 7.81
N ASN A 110 1.08 -27.59 7.90
CA ASN A 110 -0.26 -27.12 7.60
C ASN A 110 -0.65 -26.08 8.66
N GLY A 111 -1.26 -24.97 8.25
CA GLY A 111 -1.73 -23.97 9.19
C GLY A 111 -2.73 -23.02 8.56
N TRP A 112 -3.00 -21.93 9.25
CA TRP A 112 -3.99 -20.95 8.84
C TRP A 112 -3.35 -19.58 8.73
N ILE A 113 -3.70 -18.86 7.67
CA ILE A 113 -3.30 -17.47 7.44
C ILE A 113 -4.56 -16.61 7.47
N SER A 114 -4.52 -15.53 8.23
CA SER A 114 -5.57 -14.53 8.31
C SER A 114 -5.00 -13.19 7.89
N TYR A 115 -5.58 -12.56 6.88
CA TYR A 115 -5.36 -11.14 6.63
C TYR A 115 -6.55 -10.39 7.11
N CYS A 116 -6.34 -9.32 7.87
CA CYS A 116 -7.46 -8.47 8.20
C CYS A 116 -7.03 -7.02 8.50
N ALA A 117 -7.93 -6.08 8.24
CA ALA A 117 -7.73 -4.69 8.59
C ALA A 117 -8.67 -4.23 9.69
N ASP A 118 -8.12 -3.47 10.63
CA ASP A 118 -8.87 -2.84 11.70
C ASP A 118 -9.55 -1.54 11.23
N SER A 119 -10.43 -1.00 12.08
CA SER A 119 -11.07 0.29 11.84
C SER A 119 -10.11 1.47 11.89
N ALA A 120 -8.92 1.31 12.48
CA ALA A 120 -7.88 2.33 12.54
C ALA A 120 -7.03 2.42 11.26
N GLY A 121 -7.30 1.56 10.26
CA GLY A 121 -6.56 1.54 8.99
C GLY A 121 -5.22 0.82 9.09
N SER A 122 -5.05 -0.10 10.03
CA SER A 122 -3.91 -1.00 10.09
C SER A 122 -4.25 -2.33 9.43
N LEU A 123 -3.30 -2.91 8.70
CA LEU A 123 -3.42 -4.24 8.11
C LEU A 123 -2.55 -5.21 8.89
N PHE A 124 -3.14 -6.33 9.28
CA PHE A 124 -2.46 -7.40 9.99
C PHE A 124 -2.45 -8.68 9.16
N ARG A 125 -1.41 -9.48 9.40
CA ARG A 125 -1.29 -10.86 8.97
C ARG A 125 -1.17 -11.74 10.20
N GLY A 126 -2.18 -12.55 10.45
CA GLY A 126 -2.22 -13.59 11.46
C GLY A 126 -1.73 -14.92 10.91
N GLN A 127 -1.05 -15.69 11.73
CA GLN A 127 -0.74 -17.10 11.49
C GLN A 127 -1.18 -17.93 12.69
N LEU A 128 -1.77 -19.09 12.41
CA LEU A 128 -2.08 -20.12 13.39
C LEU A 128 -1.38 -21.41 12.95
N ALA A 129 -0.58 -21.98 13.84
CA ALA A 129 0.14 -23.23 13.64
C ALA A 129 -0.81 -24.40 13.36
N ALA A 130 -0.27 -25.54 12.94
CA ALA A 130 -1.02 -26.78 12.70
C ALA A 130 -1.96 -27.12 13.87
N GLY A 131 -3.22 -27.38 13.55
CA GLY A 131 -4.26 -27.72 14.51
C GLY A 131 -5.67 -27.45 13.99
N SER A 132 -6.67 -27.74 14.83
CA SER A 132 -8.06 -27.42 14.55
C SER A 132 -8.21 -25.91 14.32
N TYR A 133 -8.95 -25.55 13.28
CA TYR A 133 -9.25 -24.15 13.01
C TYR A 133 -9.97 -23.52 14.21
N VAL A 134 -9.43 -22.41 14.71
CA VAL A 134 -10.10 -21.55 15.67
C VAL A 134 -10.22 -20.17 15.03
N ALA A 135 -11.43 -19.65 14.92
CA ALA A 135 -11.64 -18.33 14.35
C ALA A 135 -10.92 -17.26 15.18
N PRO A 136 -10.21 -16.31 14.53
CA PRO A 136 -9.59 -15.20 15.25
C PRO A 136 -10.67 -14.33 15.90
N THR A 137 -10.45 -13.90 17.14
CA THR A 137 -11.42 -13.09 17.92
C THR A 137 -11.48 -11.63 17.47
N GLY A 138 -10.51 -11.17 16.70
CA GLY A 138 -10.47 -9.83 16.15
C GLY A 138 -9.20 -9.58 15.34
N CYS A 139 -9.10 -8.38 14.76
CA CYS A 139 -7.92 -7.97 14.01
C CYS A 139 -6.75 -7.59 14.90
N GLY A 140 -5.64 -8.30 14.76
CA GLY A 140 -4.43 -8.02 15.53
C GLY A 140 -4.48 -8.48 16.99
N ALA A 141 -5.55 -9.15 17.42
CA ALA A 141 -5.66 -9.72 18.75
C ALA A 141 -4.85 -11.02 18.82
N ASN A 142 -3.75 -11.02 19.56
CA ASN A 142 -3.04 -12.25 19.86
C ASN A 142 -3.87 -13.08 20.86
N GLY A 143 -4.27 -14.28 20.45
CA GLY A 143 -5.17 -15.14 21.22
C GLY A 143 -5.53 -16.41 20.45
N SER A 144 -5.95 -17.46 21.15
CA SER A 144 -6.33 -18.75 20.54
C SER A 144 -5.26 -19.38 19.64
N GLY A 145 -3.98 -19.12 19.90
CA GLY A 145 -2.85 -19.60 19.09
C GLY A 145 -2.51 -18.73 17.87
N TRP A 146 -3.26 -17.67 17.59
CA TRP A 146 -2.94 -16.73 16.51
C TRP A 146 -1.78 -15.82 16.90
N THR A 147 -0.81 -15.70 16.00
CA THR A 147 0.26 -14.70 16.05
C THR A 147 0.05 -13.68 14.95
N PHE A 148 -0.26 -12.43 15.31
CA PHE A 148 -0.45 -11.36 14.34
C PHE A 148 0.80 -10.49 14.19
N THR A 149 1.18 -10.25 12.94
CA THR A 149 2.18 -9.26 12.54
C THR A 149 1.49 -8.13 11.79
N ARG A 150 1.77 -6.88 12.19
CA ARG A 150 1.28 -5.70 11.50
C ARG A 150 2.08 -5.48 10.22
N LEU A 151 1.40 -5.42 9.08
CA LEU A 151 1.98 -5.17 7.76
C LEU A 151 1.93 -3.70 7.35
N VAL A 152 0.84 -3.02 7.70
CA VAL A 152 0.64 -1.59 7.45
C VAL A 152 0.08 -0.97 8.72
N ASP A 153 0.68 0.12 9.18
CA ASP A 153 0.24 0.81 10.40
C ASP A 153 -0.56 2.06 10.06
N ARG A 154 -1.87 2.04 10.36
CA ARG A 154 -2.82 3.18 10.24
C ARG A 154 -2.87 3.93 8.90
N ARG A 155 -2.34 3.33 7.83
CA ARG A 155 -2.24 3.94 6.49
C ARG A 155 -3.18 3.32 5.46
N VAL A 156 -3.97 2.31 5.82
CA VAL A 156 -4.94 1.71 4.90
C VAL A 156 -6.15 2.61 4.77
N VAL A 157 -6.42 3.07 3.55
CA VAL A 157 -7.62 3.81 3.19
C VAL A 157 -8.72 2.80 2.84
N SER A 158 -9.88 2.94 3.49
CA SER A 158 -11.05 2.05 3.34
C SER A 158 -10.79 0.58 3.76
N PRO A 159 -10.40 0.34 5.02
CA PRO A 159 -10.11 -1.02 5.53
C PRO A 159 -11.28 -1.99 5.41
N THR A 160 -12.52 -1.48 5.28
CA THR A 160 -13.76 -2.24 5.16
C THR A 160 -14.00 -2.85 3.77
N THR A 161 -13.17 -2.59 2.76
CA THR A 161 -13.40 -3.02 1.36
C THR A 161 -12.14 -3.56 0.67
N LEU A 162 -11.23 -4.15 1.45
CA LEU A 162 -9.95 -4.66 0.94
C LEU A 162 -10.11 -5.81 -0.03
N PHE A 163 -11.03 -6.73 0.27
CA PHE A 163 -11.22 -7.94 -0.52
C PHE A 163 -12.50 -7.87 -1.34
N SER A 164 -12.37 -8.21 -2.62
CA SER A 164 -13.49 -8.53 -3.50
C SER A 164 -13.44 -10.01 -3.86
N TYR A 165 -14.59 -10.60 -4.13
CA TYR A 165 -14.69 -12.03 -4.38
C TYR A 165 -15.47 -12.25 -5.66
N THR A 166 -14.95 -13.11 -6.52
CA THR A 166 -15.71 -13.64 -7.67
C THR A 166 -16.06 -15.07 -7.34
N ALA A 167 -17.37 -15.34 -7.26
CA ALA A 167 -17.91 -16.69 -7.11
C ALA A 167 -18.45 -17.20 -8.44
N ASP A 168 -18.74 -18.49 -8.52
CA ASP A 168 -19.41 -19.07 -9.69
C ASP A 168 -20.71 -18.36 -10.05
N ALA A 169 -21.08 -18.40 -11.33
CA ALA A 169 -22.38 -17.95 -11.82
C ALA A 169 -23.58 -18.67 -11.14
N ALA A 170 -23.34 -19.74 -10.36
CA ALA A 170 -24.34 -20.34 -9.49
C ALA A 170 -24.64 -19.51 -8.22
N TYR A 171 -23.88 -18.44 -7.93
CA TYR A 171 -24.16 -17.57 -6.78
C TYR A 171 -25.43 -16.72 -6.97
N THR A 172 -25.90 -16.56 -8.21
CA THR A 172 -27.25 -16.06 -8.49
C THR A 172 -28.37 -17.05 -8.13
N ALA A 173 -28.07 -18.32 -7.85
CA ALA A 173 -29.09 -19.34 -7.54
C ALA A 173 -29.49 -19.40 -6.06
N ASN A 174 -28.73 -18.80 -5.14
CA ASN A 174 -29.00 -18.83 -3.69
C ASN A 174 -29.70 -17.56 -3.16
N ASN A 175 -30.52 -16.88 -3.97
CA ASN A 175 -31.29 -15.69 -3.56
C ASN A 175 -30.45 -14.50 -3.01
N CYS A 176 -29.19 -14.40 -3.38
CA CYS A 176 -28.41 -13.16 -3.22
C CYS A 176 -28.22 -12.50 -4.58
N PRO A 177 -29.21 -11.74 -5.07
CA PRO A 177 -28.87 -10.67 -6.00
C PRO A 177 -27.79 -9.85 -5.29
N GLN A 178 -26.80 -9.31 -6.01
CA GLN A 178 -26.35 -7.98 -5.63
C GLN A 178 -27.62 -7.13 -5.65
N GLN A 179 -28.36 -7.05 -4.54
CA GLN A 179 -29.60 -6.32 -4.52
C GLN A 179 -29.19 -4.89 -4.82
N ALA A 180 -29.56 -4.43 -6.02
CA ALA A 180 -29.51 -3.02 -6.31
C ALA A 180 -30.25 -2.33 -5.16
N PRO A 181 -29.68 -1.28 -4.56
CA PRO A 181 -30.34 -0.55 -3.49
C PRO A 181 -31.80 -0.26 -3.90
N THR A 182 -32.75 -0.76 -3.11
CA THR A 182 -34.17 -0.43 -3.33
C THR A 182 -34.59 0.64 -2.34
N ALA A 183 -35.72 1.31 -2.58
CA ALA A 183 -36.27 2.28 -1.64
C ALA A 183 -36.56 1.67 -0.25
N ALA A 184 -36.81 0.36 -0.16
CA ALA A 184 -37.08 -0.35 1.09
C ALA A 184 -35.79 -0.86 1.78
N THR A 185 -34.72 -1.10 1.02
CA THR A 185 -33.41 -1.53 1.51
C THR A 185 -32.32 -0.70 0.83
N PRO A 186 -32.05 0.53 1.31
CA PRO A 186 -31.05 1.41 0.69
C PRO A 186 -29.60 0.92 0.90
N SER A 187 -29.38 -0.01 1.83
CA SER A 187 -28.07 -0.61 2.11
C SER A 187 -28.25 -2.09 2.45
N PRO A 188 -28.58 -2.96 1.47
CA PRO A 188 -28.73 -4.38 1.73
C PRO A 188 -27.40 -4.95 2.24
N PRO A 189 -27.43 -5.90 3.20
CA PRO A 189 -26.21 -6.53 3.69
C PRO A 189 -25.47 -7.14 2.50
N ALA A 190 -24.17 -6.88 2.44
CA ALA A 190 -23.33 -7.38 1.38
C ALA A 190 -23.33 -8.91 1.40
N CYS A 191 -24.06 -9.53 0.48
CA CYS A 191 -23.98 -10.97 0.27
C CYS A 191 -22.53 -11.33 -0.10
N LEU A 192 -21.86 -12.04 0.80
CA LEU A 192 -20.54 -12.60 0.57
C LEU A 192 -20.68 -14.07 0.19
N PRO A 193 -19.92 -14.55 -0.82
CA PRO A 193 -19.99 -15.95 -1.22
C PRO A 193 -19.77 -16.94 -0.09
N ALA A 194 -20.37 -18.13 -0.21
CA ALA A 194 -19.93 -19.23 0.64
C ALA A 194 -18.43 -19.47 0.33
N PRO A 195 -17.56 -19.69 1.34
CA PRO A 195 -16.13 -19.90 1.11
C PRO A 195 -15.81 -20.95 0.04
N ALA A 196 -16.63 -22.00 -0.05
CA ALA A 196 -16.55 -23.07 -1.05
C ALA A 196 -16.78 -22.62 -2.50
N ALA A 197 -17.55 -21.54 -2.71
CA ALA A 197 -17.92 -21.05 -4.03
C ALA A 197 -16.95 -19.99 -4.58
N VAL A 198 -15.92 -19.61 -3.82
CA VAL A 198 -14.96 -18.57 -4.20
C VAL A 198 -13.95 -19.13 -5.20
N ARG A 199 -13.88 -18.54 -6.40
CA ARG A 199 -12.90 -18.90 -7.44
C ARG A 199 -11.75 -17.92 -7.55
N ALA A 200 -12.03 -16.65 -7.29
CA ALA A 200 -11.02 -15.61 -7.33
C ALA A 200 -11.20 -14.62 -6.18
N VAL A 201 -10.08 -14.21 -5.61
CA VAL A 201 -10.00 -13.16 -4.60
C VAL A 201 -9.33 -11.95 -5.25
N GLY A 202 -10.05 -10.85 -5.34
CA GLY A 202 -9.51 -9.55 -5.65
C GLY A 202 -9.06 -8.84 -4.38
N LEU A 203 -7.95 -8.12 -4.47
CA LEU A 203 -7.38 -7.29 -3.42
C LEU A 203 -7.27 -5.87 -3.95
N ARG A 204 -7.83 -4.91 -3.22
CA ARG A 204 -7.67 -3.48 -3.47
C ARG A 204 -7.13 -2.84 -2.20
N LEU A 205 -5.83 -2.60 -2.17
CA LEU A 205 -5.16 -1.94 -1.05
C LEU A 205 -4.88 -0.48 -1.42
N ALA A 206 -5.47 0.45 -0.67
CA ALA A 206 -5.14 1.86 -0.77
C ALA A 206 -4.28 2.27 0.43
N VAL A 207 -3.06 2.76 0.19
CA VAL A 207 -2.12 3.16 1.25
C VAL A 207 -1.91 4.67 1.20
N SER A 208 -2.19 5.37 2.30
CA SER A 208 -1.96 6.80 2.44
C SER A 208 -0.52 7.12 2.86
N ARG A 209 -0.09 8.34 2.55
CA ARG A 209 1.21 8.87 2.97
C ARG A 209 1.26 9.18 4.47
N ARG A 210 0.11 9.49 5.06
CA ARG A 210 -0.04 9.91 6.46
C ARG A 210 -1.20 9.14 7.11
N PRO A 211 -1.02 8.65 8.35
CA PRO A 211 -2.09 7.98 9.08
C PRO A 211 -3.38 8.81 9.11
N GLY A 212 -4.51 8.17 8.83
CA GLY A 212 -5.83 8.82 8.81
C GLY A 212 -6.13 9.75 7.63
N SER A 213 -5.17 10.02 6.73
CA SER A 213 -5.43 10.82 5.52
C SER A 213 -5.94 9.95 4.36
N THR A 214 -6.93 10.44 3.63
CA THR A 214 -7.37 9.84 2.35
C THR A 214 -6.68 10.48 1.14
N SER A 215 -6.05 11.65 1.32
CA SER A 215 -5.41 12.41 0.24
C SER A 215 -4.08 11.78 -0.17
N GLY A 216 -3.86 11.69 -1.48
CA GLY A 216 -2.63 11.16 -2.06
C GLY A 216 -2.41 9.67 -1.81
N ALA A 217 -3.48 8.92 -1.52
CA ALA A 217 -3.44 7.48 -1.33
C ALA A 217 -3.08 6.76 -2.64
N VAL A 218 -2.17 5.81 -2.54
CA VAL A 218 -1.77 4.95 -3.66
C VAL A 218 -2.64 3.71 -3.62
N VAL A 219 -3.33 3.42 -4.73
CA VAL A 219 -4.15 2.21 -4.86
C VAL A 219 -3.37 1.14 -5.62
N THR A 220 -3.11 0.02 -4.96
CA THR A 220 -2.55 -1.19 -5.56
C THR A 220 -3.64 -2.26 -5.64
N ARG A 221 -3.74 -2.93 -6.80
CA ARG A 221 -4.74 -3.97 -7.05
C ARG A 221 -4.04 -5.27 -7.42
N ALA A 222 -4.62 -6.38 -6.98
CA ALA A 222 -4.27 -7.71 -7.47
C ALA A 222 -5.50 -8.60 -7.49
N ALA A 223 -5.43 -9.68 -8.25
CA ALA A 223 -6.41 -10.75 -8.19
C ALA A 223 -5.68 -12.09 -8.22
N VAL A 224 -6.18 -13.04 -7.43
CA VAL A 224 -5.68 -14.41 -7.39
C VAL A 224 -6.84 -15.33 -7.73
N SER A 225 -6.65 -16.14 -8.77
CA SER A 225 -7.51 -17.29 -9.02
C SER A 225 -7.01 -18.47 -8.18
N LEU A 226 -7.92 -19.09 -7.44
CA LEU A 226 -7.66 -20.26 -6.64
C LEU A 226 -7.75 -21.49 -7.55
N ARG A 227 -6.67 -22.28 -7.61
CA ARG A 227 -6.59 -23.42 -8.53
C ARG A 227 -7.38 -24.65 -8.05
N ASN A 228 -7.75 -24.71 -6.77
CA ASN A 228 -8.36 -25.90 -6.18
C ASN A 228 -9.67 -25.55 -5.47
N ALA A 229 -10.78 -25.67 -6.20
CA ALA A 229 -12.10 -25.83 -5.60
C ALA A 229 -13.07 -26.69 -6.45
N ILE A 230 -12.61 -27.34 -7.53
CA ILE A 230 -13.44 -28.31 -8.25
C ILE A 230 -12.57 -29.47 -8.73
N ALA A 231 -12.55 -30.54 -7.94
CA ALA A 231 -12.68 -31.88 -8.48
C ALA A 231 -13.49 -32.69 -7.45
N PRO A 232 -14.61 -33.31 -7.86
CA PRO A 232 -15.51 -34.06 -6.99
C PRO A 232 -14.85 -35.28 -6.34
#